data_AF-A0A835QDF4-F1
#
_entry.id   AF-A0A835QDF4-F1
#
_cell.length_a   1.000
_cell.length_b   1.000
_cell.length_c   1.000
_cell.angle_alpha   90.00
_cell.angle_beta   90.00
_cell.angle_gamma   90.00
#
_symmetry.space_group_name_H-M   'P 1'
#
loop_
_entity.id
_entity.type
_entity.pdbx_description
1 polymer ?
#
loop_
_entity_poly.entity_id
_entity_poly.type
_entity_poly.pdbx_seq_one_letter_code
_entity_poly.pdbx_strand_id
1 'polypeptide(L)'
;MVNGYMFRHSLIVFTVLLGESFMAWSNGRLKAPTHRVKMDGSKKRYSVIYSTLPRNLDEAIYCPTELIDQEHPLMYKSFNYYDYLKFKFSDEGEKHEDALKAYCAAA
;
A
#
# COMPACT_ATOMS: atom_id res chain seq x y z
N MET A 1 2.05 9.82 -11.87
CA MET A 1 1.85 10.85 -10.83
C MET A 1 1.78 10.15 -9.50
N VAL A 2 2.36 10.74 -8.46
CA VAL A 2 2.31 10.26 -7.08
C VAL A 2 1.76 11.41 -6.24
N ASN A 3 0.63 11.20 -5.56
CA ASN A 3 -0.07 12.25 -4.79
C ASN A 3 -0.29 13.56 -5.58
N GLY A 4 -0.67 13.45 -6.86
CA GLY A 4 -0.92 14.60 -7.74
C GLY A 4 0.32 15.20 -8.44
N TYR A 5 1.54 14.88 -8.01
CA TYR A 5 2.76 15.41 -8.63
C TYR A 5 3.21 14.56 -9.83
N MET A 6 3.67 15.24 -10.89
CA MET A 6 4.18 14.59 -12.08
C MET A 6 5.67 14.26 -11.93
N PHE A 7 5.99 12.97 -11.81
CA PHE A 7 7.35 12.48 -11.86
C PHE A 7 7.75 12.11 -13.29
N ARG A 8 8.68 12.86 -13.88
CA ARG A 8 9.35 12.50 -15.14
C ARG A 8 10.60 11.70 -14.81
N HIS A 9 10.75 10.56 -15.47
CA HIS A 9 11.84 9.63 -15.22
C HIS A 9 13.05 10.02 -16.06
N SER A 10 14.24 9.98 -15.45
CA SER A 10 15.55 9.98 -16.11
C SER A 10 15.95 8.53 -16.41
N LEU A 11 16.80 8.28 -17.43
CA LEU A 11 17.10 6.95 -17.99
C LEU A 11 17.79 5.96 -17.01
N ILE A 12 18.17 6.38 -15.80
CA ILE A 12 18.92 5.55 -14.84
C ILE A 12 18.33 5.64 -13.41
N VAL A 13 17.02 5.82 -13.27
CA VAL A 13 16.35 5.91 -11.96
C VAL A 13 15.25 4.88 -11.84
N PHE A 14 15.26 4.13 -10.73
CA PHE A 14 14.13 3.29 -10.31
C PHE A 14 13.26 4.06 -9.32
N THR A 15 11.95 3.91 -9.45
CA THR A 15 10.99 4.43 -8.48
C THR A 15 10.54 3.31 -7.57
N VAL A 16 10.65 3.51 -6.25
CA VAL A 16 10.16 2.59 -5.23
C VAL A 16 8.85 3.14 -4.69
N LEU A 17 7.80 2.31 -4.68
CA LEU A 17 6.49 2.63 -4.13
C LEU A 17 6.15 1.63 -3.03
N LEU A 18 5.52 2.11 -1.96
CA LEU A 18 5.09 1.29 -0.84
C LEU A 18 3.62 0.91 -1.00
N GLY A 19 3.31 -0.35 -0.71
CA GLY A 19 1.94 -0.87 -0.68
C GLY A 19 1.28 -0.72 0.70
N GLU A 20 -0.03 -0.81 0.74
CA GLU A 20 -0.83 -0.68 1.97
C GLU A 20 -0.49 -1.73 3.03
N SER A 21 -0.14 -2.95 2.63
CA SER A 21 0.33 -3.98 3.56
C SER A 21 1.58 -3.55 4.33
N PHE A 22 2.50 -2.82 3.67
CA PHE A 22 3.69 -2.29 4.33
C PHE A 22 3.38 -1.04 5.17
N MET A 23 2.40 -0.25 4.75
CA MET A 23 1.85 0.84 5.57
C MET A 23 1.24 0.28 6.87
N ALA A 24 0.48 -0.82 6.82
CA ALA A 24 -0.07 -1.45 8.00
C ALA A 24 1.02 -2.03 8.92
N TRP A 25 1.97 -2.77 8.32
CA TRP A 25 3.12 -3.32 9.04
C TRP A 25 3.94 -2.24 9.77
N SER A 26 4.11 -1.05 9.16
CA SER A 26 4.84 0.07 9.76
C SER A 26 3.99 0.95 10.71
N ASN A 27 2.81 0.48 11.13
CA ASN A 27 1.85 1.25 11.92
C ASN A 27 1.49 2.62 11.32
N GLY A 28 1.45 2.73 9.99
CA GLY A 28 1.16 3.98 9.29
C GLY A 28 2.30 5.00 9.26
N ARG A 29 3.50 4.67 9.79
CA ARG A 29 4.70 5.53 9.73
C ARG A 29 5.15 5.75 8.29
N LEU A 30 5.03 4.73 7.45
CA LEU A 30 5.25 4.83 6.01
C LEU A 30 3.92 4.87 5.28
N LYS A 31 3.80 5.74 4.27
CA LYS A 31 2.56 5.92 3.51
C LYS A 31 2.59 5.12 2.21
N ALA A 32 1.46 4.50 1.89
CA ALA A 32 1.19 3.91 0.58
C ALA A 32 0.56 4.99 -0.33
N PRO A 33 1.30 5.55 -1.30
CA PRO A 33 0.77 6.66 -2.08
C PRO A 33 -0.15 6.18 -3.20
N THR A 34 -1.21 6.95 -3.46
CA THR A 34 -2.01 6.79 -4.66
C THR A 34 -1.19 7.24 -5.87
N HIS A 35 -1.10 6.37 -6.87
CA HIS A 35 -0.35 6.64 -8.09
C HIS A 35 -1.15 6.27 -9.33
N ARG A 36 -0.95 7.03 -10.41
CA ARG A 36 -1.54 6.74 -11.72
C ARG A 36 -0.56 6.99 -12.86
N VAL A 37 -0.66 6.18 -13.91
CA VAL A 37 0.04 6.40 -15.17
C VAL A 37 -0.80 7.35 -16.02
N LYS A 38 -0.21 8.47 -16.44
CA LYS A 38 -0.80 9.38 -17.41
C LYS A 38 0.06 9.32 -18.68
N MET A 39 -0.59 9.17 -19.83
CA MET A 39 0.07 9.27 -21.13
C MET A 39 0.23 10.75 -21.49
N ASP A 40 1.43 11.11 -21.97
CA ASP A 40 1.77 12.45 -22.46
C ASP A 40 2.16 12.32 -23.94
N GLY A 41 1.19 12.54 -24.83
CA GLY A 41 1.32 12.31 -26.27
C GLY A 41 1.00 10.88 -26.73
N SER A 42 1.32 10.60 -27.99
CA SER A 42 0.94 9.35 -28.70
C SER A 42 2.02 8.27 -28.73
N LYS A 43 3.22 8.55 -28.19
CA LYS A 43 4.32 7.58 -28.19
C LYS A 43 4.06 6.45 -27.19
N LYS A 44 4.41 5.23 -27.60
CA LYS A 44 4.38 4.06 -26.70
C LYS A 44 5.34 4.27 -25.54
N ARG A 45 4.89 3.94 -24.33
CA ARG A 45 5.70 3.90 -23.12
C ARG A 45 5.74 2.46 -22.61
N TYR A 46 6.93 1.97 -22.26
CA TYR A 46 7.11 0.67 -21.64
C TYR A 46 7.61 0.86 -20.20
N SER A 47 7.17 0.00 -19.29
CA SER A 47 7.61 -0.05 -17.90
C SER A 47 7.52 -1.47 -17.39
N VAL A 48 8.42 -1.83 -16.48
CA VAL A 48 8.39 -3.10 -15.74
C VAL A 48 8.20 -2.77 -14.27
N ILE A 49 7.34 -3.53 -13.60
CA ILE A 49 7.11 -3.43 -12.16
C ILE A 49 7.61 -4.71 -11.52
N TYR A 50 8.39 -4.56 -10.46
CA TYR A 50 8.78 -5.64 -9.57
C TYR A 50 8.08 -5.42 -8.22
N SER A 51 7.40 -6.44 -7.71
CA SER A 51 6.65 -6.36 -6.46
C SER A 51 7.17 -7.39 -5.47
N THR A 52 7.34 -6.96 -4.23
CA THR A 52 7.62 -7.84 -3.09
C THR A 52 6.33 -8.14 -2.35
N LEU A 53 6.19 -9.40 -1.93
CA LEU A 53 5.06 -9.89 -1.16
C LEU A 53 5.52 -10.30 0.25
N PRO A 54 4.60 -10.43 1.22
CA PRO A 54 4.93 -11.08 2.49
C PRO A 54 5.58 -12.45 2.25
N ARG A 55 6.60 -12.78 3.06
CA ARG A 55 7.39 -14.01 2.89
C ARG A 55 6.52 -15.26 2.99
N ASN A 56 5.65 -15.29 4.00
CA ASN A 56 4.67 -16.35 4.20
C ASN A 56 3.27 -15.74 4.01
N LEU A 57 2.54 -16.26 3.04
CA LEU A 57 1.23 -15.74 2.65
C LEU A 57 0.09 -16.29 3.52
N ASP A 58 0.36 -17.36 4.29
CA ASP A 58 -0.55 -17.91 5.28
C ASP A 58 -0.43 -17.19 6.63
N GLU A 59 0.70 -16.51 6.86
CA GLU A 59 0.91 -15.69 8.07
C GLU A 59 0.21 -14.34 7.97
N ALA A 60 -0.29 -13.87 9.11
CA ALA A 60 -0.86 -12.55 9.21
C ALA A 60 0.25 -11.49 9.11
N ILE A 61 -0.05 -10.39 8.41
CA ILE A 61 0.68 -9.14 8.54
C ILE A 61 0.32 -8.54 9.90
N TYR A 62 1.32 -8.22 10.70
CA TYR A 62 1.16 -7.56 11.99
C TYR A 62 2.17 -6.42 12.14
N CYS A 63 1.81 -5.42 12.94
CA CYS A 63 2.74 -4.37 13.33
C CYS A 63 3.76 -4.92 14.34
N PRO A 64 5.07 -4.75 14.12
CA PRO A 64 6.09 -5.04 15.14
C PRO A 64 5.80 -4.28 16.42
N THR A 65 5.99 -4.92 17.57
CA THR A 65 5.69 -4.35 18.89
C THR A 65 6.53 -3.12 19.19
N GLU A 66 7.74 -3.02 18.62
CA GLU A 66 8.66 -1.90 18.76
C GLU A 66 8.15 -0.61 18.09
N LEU A 67 7.16 -0.71 17.20
CA LEU A 67 6.53 0.44 16.54
C LEU A 67 5.27 0.92 17.26
N ILE A 68 4.88 0.25 18.35
CA ILE A 68 3.68 0.52 19.15
C ILE A 68 4.14 1.08 20.50
N ASP A 69 3.76 2.32 20.78
CA ASP A 69 4.12 3.02 22.02
C ASP A 69 2.98 3.97 22.46
N GLN A 70 3.18 4.71 23.55
CA GLN A 70 2.16 5.63 24.07
C GLN A 70 1.83 6.77 23.10
N GLU A 71 2.80 7.21 22.28
CA GLU A 71 2.61 8.27 21.28
C GLU A 71 2.07 7.69 19.96
N HIS A 72 2.33 6.41 19.69
CA HIS A 72 1.95 5.69 18.48
C HIS A 72 1.18 4.41 18.83
N PRO A 73 -0.10 4.53 19.26
CA PRO A 73 -0.92 3.36 19.51
C PRO A 73 -1.10 2.52 18.24
N LEU A 74 -1.48 1.26 18.40
CA LEU A 74 -1.73 0.38 17.27
C LEU A 74 -2.84 0.99 16.39
N MET A 75 -2.58 1.14 15.10
CA MET A 75 -3.53 1.68 14.12
C MET A 75 -4.23 0.60 13.30
N TYR A 76 -3.58 -0.55 13.10
CA TYR A 76 -4.09 -1.64 12.27
C TYR A 76 -3.96 -2.97 13.01
N LYS A 77 -5.07 -3.70 13.12
CA LYS A 77 -5.12 -5.09 13.60
C LYS A 77 -4.37 -6.00 12.63
N SER A 78 -3.89 -7.15 13.12
CA SER A 78 -3.26 -8.14 12.25
C SER A 78 -4.27 -8.74 11.26
N PHE A 79 -3.80 -9.07 10.05
CA PHE A 79 -4.67 -9.59 8.99
C PHE A 79 -3.93 -10.45 7.96
N ASN A 80 -4.64 -11.35 7.29
CA ASN A 80 -4.09 -12.11 6.17
C ASN A 80 -4.05 -11.28 4.88
N TYR A 81 -2.94 -11.35 4.14
CA TYR A 81 -2.71 -10.57 2.93
C TYR A 81 -3.79 -10.80 1.85
N TYR A 82 -4.12 -12.05 1.54
CA TYR A 82 -5.08 -12.35 0.47
C TYR A 82 -6.51 -12.05 0.86
N ASP A 83 -6.87 -12.22 2.12
CA ASP A 83 -8.21 -11.87 2.59
C ASP A 83 -8.44 -10.36 2.54
N TYR A 84 -7.40 -9.56 2.83
CA TYR A 84 -7.45 -8.13 2.58
C TYR A 84 -7.62 -7.81 1.09
N LEU A 85 -6.88 -8.45 0.19
CA LEU A 85 -7.04 -8.21 -1.26
C LEU A 85 -8.45 -8.59 -1.75
N LYS A 86 -9.00 -9.71 -1.28
CA LYS A 86 -10.38 -10.11 -1.59
C LYS A 86 -11.38 -9.07 -1.11
N PHE A 87 -11.22 -8.56 0.11
CA PHE A 87 -12.06 -7.49 0.62
C PHE A 87 -11.93 -6.22 -0.22
N LYS A 88 -10.69 -5.75 -0.43
CA LYS A 88 -10.40 -4.50 -1.15
C LYS A 88 -11.00 -4.44 -2.55
N PHE A 89 -10.98 -5.56 -3.27
CA PHE A 89 -11.51 -5.66 -4.64
C PHE A 89 -12.93 -6.26 -4.70
N SER A 90 -13.65 -6.31 -3.58
CA SER A 90 -15.06 -6.67 -3.54
C SER A 90 -15.95 -5.45 -3.64
N ASP A 91 -17.22 -5.64 -4.02
CA ASP A 91 -18.25 -4.59 -4.02
C ASP A 91 -18.34 -3.85 -2.67
N GLU A 92 -18.07 -4.53 -1.56
CA GLU A 92 -18.06 -3.90 -0.25
C GLU A 92 -16.82 -3.03 -0.03
N GLY A 93 -15.63 -3.56 -0.37
CA GLY A 93 -14.38 -2.81 -0.22
C GLY A 93 -14.32 -1.54 -1.06
N GLU A 94 -14.90 -1.56 -2.26
CA GLU A 94 -14.96 -0.39 -3.15
C GLU A 94 -15.82 0.76 -2.61
N LYS A 95 -16.70 0.51 -1.64
CA LYS A 95 -17.51 1.56 -0.99
C LYS A 95 -16.70 2.42 -0.01
N HIS A 96 -15.52 1.95 0.40
CA HIS A 96 -14.70 2.63 1.40
C HIS A 96 -13.59 3.44 0.72
N GLU A 97 -13.48 4.72 1.08
CA GLU A 97 -12.38 5.58 0.62
C GLU A 97 -11.01 5.04 1.08
N ASP A 98 -10.97 4.47 2.29
CA ASP A 98 -9.80 3.81 2.87
C ASP A 98 -10.15 2.37 3.23
N ALA A 99 -10.08 1.49 2.22
CA ALA A 99 -10.38 0.07 2.36
C ALA A 99 -9.50 -0.62 3.41
N LEU A 100 -8.25 -0.19 3.59
CA LEU A 100 -7.37 -0.76 4.62
C LEU A 100 -7.91 -0.48 6.01
N LYS A 101 -8.25 0.77 6.32
CA LYS A 101 -8.85 1.12 7.61
C LYS A 101 -10.19 0.45 7.82
N ALA A 102 -11.05 0.43 6.80
CA ALA A 102 -12.34 -0.26 6.90
C ALA A 102 -12.18 -1.75 7.25
N TYR A 103 -11.13 -2.39 6.71
CA TYR A 103 -10.87 -3.81 6.93
C TYR A 103 -10.22 -4.10 8.29
N CYS A 104 -9.19 -3.36 8.68
CA CYS A 104 -8.35 -3.72 9.82
C CYS A 104 -8.01 -2.58 10.78
N ALA A 105 -8.75 -1.46 10.81
CA ALA A 105 -8.50 -0.43 11.83
C ALA A 105 -8.53 -1.01 13.26
N ALA A 106 -7.56 -0.60 14.07
CA ALA A 106 -7.59 -0.76 15.51
C ALA A 106 -8.60 0.23 16.14
N ALA A 107 -9.14 -0.14 17.30
CA ALA A 107 -10.11 0.67 18.03
C ALA A 107 -9.44 1.79 18.82
#